data_AF-A0A3C0HFI8-F1
#
_entry.id   AF-A0A3C0HFI8-F1
#
_cell.length_a   1.000
_cell.length_b   1.000
_cell.length_c   1.000
_cell.angle_alpha   90.00
_cell.angle_beta   90.00
_cell.angle_gamma   90.00
#
_symmetry.space_group_name_H-M   'P 1'
#
loop_
_entity.id
_entity.type
_entity.pdbx_description
1 polymer ?
#
loop_
_entity_poly.entity_id
_entity_poly.type
_entity_poly.pdbx_seq_one_letter_code
_entity_poly.pdbx_strand_id
1 'polypeptide(L)'
;MRTILARLRCGIVRCAGIGLLAALPVLLWPGLARAAASASPGVDVVDIAIEGIEGDEATTVRSSMSIARLSPGQRSALTEARLQFLLRRLPAEVAKALEPFGWYAPTVVVRRESLDRGLRIVVDVERGAPTRVRTLDAVLTGDARNDRFVMRELSRIRPAVGERFVHAAYEASAQRVDRKLAERGYFNADRVSSRVQVTRAGGHADIRLHWESGPRHAMGEARFGDNHLRDGLLDPLVDWEPGDTYHRNRLVRLQDRLAQLDYFALIDVAPAEDAADGRLRVPIDITLTPAKRTAYTGAIRFGSDTGIGARASINRRWVNDRGHKLLGDIEGSQRHARVSAQYRVPSLRWLPGWWAGGLDYLSEDPDAALGFERLGLSAGWQGRRDPLSLSARMVFAEERTATRQRVVMPAGRRQTLLFPEITAAYRRVDDPLQPDDALQVTAALRGGVVDARQRHGFLQAELGAQWLHTISDAQVVVVRADLATTAFDGDPDTQAFPVSLRYFAGGDRSIRGYGYREVAPRFAGEVIGGLHRAVASVEYQHYVVDDWGVALFVDAGDAFNSRRAFDLKVGAGIGARWRSPVGLVGVDLAQGLDREAGGGRRLHIGFGVGF
;
A
#
# COMPACT_ATOMS: atom_id res chain seq x y z
N MET A 1 -49.13 -28.78 10.77
CA MET A 1 -49.06 -29.71 11.93
C MET A 1 -48.12 -29.06 12.93
N ARG A 2 -48.66 -28.31 13.90
CA ARG A 2 -49.01 -28.79 15.27
C ARG A 2 -47.71 -29.06 16.06
N THR A 3 -47.43 -28.47 17.22
CA THR A 3 -48.25 -27.92 18.34
C THR A 3 -47.23 -27.21 19.27
N ILE A 4 -47.37 -25.98 19.79
CA ILE A 4 -48.40 -25.32 20.61
C ILE A 4 -48.68 -26.03 21.95
N LEU A 5 -48.36 -25.36 23.07
CA LEU A 5 -49.22 -24.89 24.19
C LEU A 5 -48.35 -24.74 25.48
N ALA A 6 -48.19 -23.56 26.10
CA ALA A 6 -49.14 -22.82 26.98
C ALA A 6 -49.11 -23.35 28.45
N ARG A 7 -49.35 -22.61 29.55
CA ARG A 7 -49.87 -21.24 29.80
C ARG A 7 -49.98 -20.98 31.34
N LEU A 8 -50.27 -19.72 31.70
CA LEU A 8 -51.01 -19.20 32.90
C LEU A 8 -50.23 -19.04 34.23
N ARG A 9 -50.45 -18.01 35.08
CA ARG A 9 -51.55 -17.03 35.21
C ARG A 9 -51.21 -15.84 36.14
N CYS A 10 -51.88 -14.69 35.87
CA CYS A 10 -52.39 -13.59 36.75
C CYS A 10 -51.51 -12.94 37.83
N GLY A 11 -51.56 -11.63 38.11
CA GLY A 11 -52.44 -10.53 37.68
C GLY A 11 -52.81 -9.60 38.84
N ILE A 12 -52.45 -8.30 38.72
CA ILE A 12 -53.20 -7.06 39.05
C ILE A 12 -53.72 -6.84 40.50
N VAL A 13 -53.46 -5.67 41.10
CA VAL A 13 -54.47 -4.66 41.55
C VAL A 13 -53.80 -3.33 41.95
N ARG A 14 -54.33 -2.24 41.36
CA ARG A 14 -54.27 -0.82 41.77
C ARG A 14 -55.56 -0.52 42.56
N CYS A 15 -55.52 0.31 43.60
CA CYS A 15 -56.71 1.05 44.06
C CYS A 15 -56.34 2.36 44.75
N ALA A 16 -57.17 3.37 44.52
CA ALA A 16 -57.09 4.74 44.99
C ALA A 16 -58.31 5.07 45.85
N GLY A 17 -58.20 6.06 46.76
CA GLY A 17 -59.30 7.00 47.01
C GLY A 17 -59.72 7.29 48.46
N ILE A 18 -59.46 8.55 48.87
CA ILE A 18 -60.34 9.52 49.56
C ILE A 18 -60.68 9.33 51.06
N GLY A 19 -60.44 10.40 51.84
CA GLY A 19 -61.08 10.68 53.14
C GLY A 19 -60.57 11.97 53.80
N LEU A 20 -61.46 12.96 53.96
CA LEU A 20 -61.28 14.34 54.46
C LEU A 20 -61.88 14.48 55.87
N LEU A 21 -61.25 15.24 56.81
CA LEU A 21 -61.88 16.16 57.82
C LEU A 21 -61.01 16.45 59.08
N ALA A 22 -60.83 17.76 59.37
CA ALA A 22 -60.86 18.51 60.66
C ALA A 22 -60.05 18.00 61.89
N ALA A 23 -59.42 18.78 62.80
CA ALA A 23 -59.43 20.20 63.17
C ALA A 23 -58.14 20.57 63.99
N LEU A 24 -57.85 21.88 64.08
CA LEU A 24 -56.88 22.61 64.96
C LEU A 24 -57.08 22.37 66.49
N PRO A 25 -56.25 22.91 67.44
CA PRO A 25 -55.03 23.74 67.33
C PRO A 25 -53.86 23.25 68.24
N VAL A 26 -52.69 23.91 68.20
CA VAL A 26 -51.96 24.48 69.37
C VAL A 26 -50.61 25.04 68.89
N LEU A 27 -50.44 26.34 69.11
CA LEU A 27 -49.21 27.09 68.96
C LEU A 27 -48.14 26.60 69.95
N LEU A 28 -46.87 26.56 69.54
CA LEU A 28 -45.81 27.45 70.07
C LEU A 28 -44.45 27.16 69.41
N TRP A 29 -43.80 28.24 68.98
CA TRP A 29 -42.43 28.41 68.46
C TRP A 29 -41.38 27.69 69.34
N PRO A 30 -40.28 27.15 68.78
CA PRO A 30 -39.11 28.00 68.61
C PRO A 30 -38.41 27.89 67.25
N GLY A 31 -37.79 28.99 66.83
CA GLY A 31 -37.18 29.16 65.52
C GLY A 31 -35.90 28.35 65.35
N LEU A 32 -35.81 27.64 64.23
CA LEU A 32 -34.55 27.19 63.65
C LEU A 32 -34.28 28.05 62.42
N ALA A 33 -33.24 28.86 62.55
CA ALA A 33 -32.69 29.71 61.52
C ALA A 33 -32.40 28.88 60.26
N ARG A 34 -33.17 29.14 59.21
CA ARG A 34 -32.87 28.74 57.85
C ARG A 34 -31.68 29.60 57.42
N ALA A 35 -30.47 29.10 57.65
CA ALA A 35 -29.27 29.70 57.10
C ALA A 35 -29.40 29.63 55.57
N ALA A 36 -29.81 30.73 54.96
CA ALA A 36 -29.62 30.97 53.56
C ALA A 36 -28.11 30.91 53.32
N ALA A 37 -27.61 29.78 52.81
CA ALA A 37 -26.32 29.75 52.18
C ALA A 37 -26.42 30.71 50.99
N SER A 38 -25.92 31.92 51.17
CA SER A 38 -25.69 32.87 50.11
C SER A 38 -24.83 32.18 49.07
N ALA A 39 -25.44 31.72 47.98
CA ALA A 39 -24.71 31.31 46.79
C ALA A 39 -23.96 32.55 46.32
N SER A 40 -22.65 32.58 46.59
CA SER A 40 -21.75 33.56 45.96
C SER A 40 -22.03 33.54 44.46
N PRO A 41 -22.20 34.69 43.79
CA PRO A 41 -22.42 34.71 42.35
C PRO A 41 -21.26 33.96 41.68
N GLY A 42 -21.58 32.88 40.97
CA GLY A 42 -20.61 32.13 40.19
C GLY A 42 -20.06 33.01 39.07
N VAL A 43 -18.77 32.88 38.78
CA VAL A 43 -18.14 33.60 37.67
C VAL A 43 -18.17 32.72 36.44
N ASP A 44 -18.93 33.13 35.44
CA ASP A 44 -19.09 32.36 34.20
C ASP A 44 -17.91 32.58 33.25
N VAL A 45 -16.95 31.65 33.22
CA VAL A 45 -15.80 31.72 32.29
C VAL A 45 -16.18 31.12 30.94
N VAL A 46 -16.53 31.98 29.99
CA VAL A 46 -17.09 31.60 28.70
C VAL A 46 -15.99 31.27 27.67
N ASP A 47 -14.84 31.93 27.77
CA ASP A 47 -13.73 31.78 26.82
C ASP A 47 -12.34 31.86 27.48
N ILE A 48 -11.38 31.15 26.89
CA ILE A 48 -9.95 31.18 27.26
C ILE A 48 -9.15 31.40 25.98
N ALA A 49 -8.66 32.62 25.80
CA ALA A 49 -7.80 33.00 24.70
C ALA A 49 -6.33 32.86 25.09
N ILE A 50 -5.51 32.38 24.16
CA ILE A 50 -4.06 32.30 24.29
C ILE A 50 -3.49 33.18 23.18
N GLU A 51 -2.70 34.18 23.54
CA GLU A 51 -2.10 35.14 22.61
C GLU A 51 -0.57 35.02 22.64
N GLY A 52 0.08 35.33 21.51
CA GLY A 52 1.54 35.28 21.37
C GLY A 52 2.12 33.92 20.99
N ILE A 53 1.34 32.83 21.01
CA ILE A 53 1.76 31.49 20.56
C ILE A 53 0.73 30.81 19.64
N GLU A 54 1.20 29.97 18.71
CA GLU A 54 0.36 29.31 17.70
C GLU A 54 0.76 27.83 17.50
N GLY A 55 -0.03 27.08 16.73
CA GLY A 55 0.28 25.70 16.33
C GLY A 55 0.40 24.72 17.51
N ASP A 56 1.44 23.88 17.48
CA ASP A 56 1.70 22.84 18.48
C ASP A 56 1.94 23.42 19.90
N GLU A 57 2.56 24.60 19.98
CA GLU A 57 2.80 25.30 21.25
C GLU A 57 1.46 25.67 21.90
N ALA A 58 0.56 26.31 21.15
CA ALA A 58 -0.76 26.71 21.64
C ALA A 58 -1.62 25.50 22.03
N THR A 59 -1.54 24.42 21.27
CA THR A 59 -2.27 23.18 21.55
C THR A 59 -1.78 22.51 22.85
N THR A 60 -0.45 22.44 23.04
CA THR A 60 0.18 21.87 24.24
C THR A 60 -0.13 22.71 25.47
N VAL A 61 -0.04 24.03 25.37
CA VAL A 61 -0.42 24.96 26.45
C VAL A 61 -1.90 24.85 26.80
N ARG A 62 -2.80 24.82 25.81
CA ARG A 62 -4.24 24.65 26.05
C ARG A 62 -4.54 23.35 26.78
N SER A 63 -3.88 22.26 26.40
CA SER A 63 -4.06 20.96 27.05
C SER A 63 -3.40 20.87 28.43
N SER A 64 -2.42 21.71 28.76
CA SER A 64 -1.75 21.70 30.09
C SER A 64 -2.50 22.54 31.13
N MET A 65 -3.22 23.57 30.71
CA MET A 65 -3.94 24.49 31.59
C MET A 65 -5.09 23.82 32.34
N SER A 66 -5.04 23.87 33.67
CA SER A 66 -6.06 23.31 34.55
C SER A 66 -7.46 23.89 34.32
N ILE A 67 -7.56 25.18 34.02
CA ILE A 67 -8.84 25.86 33.73
C ILE A 67 -9.42 25.46 32.37
N ALA A 68 -8.59 25.15 31.38
CA ALA A 68 -9.02 24.76 30.04
C ALA A 68 -9.51 23.30 29.97
N ARG A 69 -9.10 22.46 30.93
CA ARG A 69 -9.58 21.07 31.07
C ARG A 69 -10.98 20.96 31.67
N LEU A 70 -11.53 22.05 32.20
CA LEU A 70 -12.88 22.07 32.77
C LEU A 70 -13.94 22.08 31.67
N SER A 71 -15.01 21.30 31.86
CA SER A 71 -16.16 21.33 30.96
C SER A 71 -16.84 22.71 30.99
N PRO A 72 -17.58 23.12 29.94
CA PRO A 72 -18.30 24.39 29.93
C PRO A 72 -19.18 24.59 31.17
N GLY A 73 -19.94 23.57 31.58
CA GLY A 73 -20.77 23.64 32.79
C GLY A 73 -19.98 23.76 34.09
N GLN A 74 -18.76 23.20 34.16
CA GLN A 74 -17.86 23.39 35.32
C GLN A 74 -17.26 24.80 35.35
N ARG A 75 -16.97 25.38 34.18
CA ARG A 75 -16.46 26.76 34.05
C ARG A 75 -17.52 27.79 34.43
N SER A 76 -18.78 27.54 34.09
CA SER A 76 -19.91 28.39 34.46
C SER A 76 -20.30 28.34 35.94
N ALA A 77 -19.80 27.34 36.68
CA ALA A 77 -20.09 27.13 38.11
C ALA A 77 -18.90 27.44 39.03
N LEU A 78 -17.85 28.12 38.55
CA LEU A 78 -16.68 28.44 39.36
C LEU A 78 -16.99 29.50 40.41
N THR A 79 -16.57 29.25 41.65
CA THR A 79 -16.53 30.29 42.69
C THR A 79 -15.34 31.23 42.43
N GLU A 80 -15.45 32.51 42.80
CA GLU A 80 -14.36 33.48 42.62
C GLU A 80 -13.04 33.00 43.28
N ALA A 81 -13.12 32.40 44.47
CA ALA A 81 -11.95 31.84 45.15
C ALA A 81 -11.28 30.72 44.35
N ARG A 82 -12.07 29.84 43.72
CA ARG A 82 -11.54 28.74 42.88
C ARG A 82 -10.95 29.28 41.58
N LEU A 83 -11.62 30.24 40.94
CA LEU A 83 -11.10 30.91 39.76
C LEU A 83 -9.76 31.59 40.06
N GLN A 84 -9.68 32.38 41.13
CA GLN A 84 -8.44 33.05 41.54
C GLN A 84 -7.31 32.06 41.88
N PHE A 85 -7.64 30.88 42.42
CA PHE A 85 -6.66 29.81 42.62
C PHE A 85 -6.11 29.27 41.29
N LEU A 86 -6.98 29.00 40.31
CA LEU A 86 -6.57 28.51 38.99
C LEU A 86 -5.73 29.55 38.23
N LEU A 87 -6.16 30.83 38.25
CA LEU A 87 -5.43 31.91 37.59
C LEU A 87 -4.05 32.15 38.22
N ARG A 88 -3.89 31.97 39.53
CA ARG A 88 -2.56 32.05 40.19
C ARG A 88 -1.59 30.94 39.76
N ARG A 89 -2.10 29.78 39.35
CA ARG A 89 -1.28 28.65 38.88
C ARG A 89 -0.99 28.70 37.38
N LEU A 90 -1.86 29.35 36.63
CA LEU A 90 -1.83 29.38 35.17
C LEU A 90 -0.46 29.77 34.60
N PRO A 91 0.23 30.83 35.08
CA PRO A 91 1.55 31.20 34.56
C PRO A 91 2.58 30.06 34.66
N ALA A 92 2.59 29.31 35.77
CA ALA A 92 3.51 28.20 35.96
C ALA A 92 3.13 26.98 35.09
N GLU A 93 1.83 26.73 34.88
CA GLU A 93 1.32 25.66 34.01
C GLU A 93 1.67 25.92 32.53
N VAL A 94 1.52 27.17 32.10
CA VAL A 94 1.89 27.62 30.75
C VAL A 94 3.41 27.57 30.57
N ALA A 95 4.18 28.13 31.51
CA ALA A 95 5.64 28.13 31.44
C ALA A 95 6.21 26.70 31.34
N LYS A 96 5.70 25.78 32.16
CA LYS A 96 6.11 24.37 32.12
C LYS A 96 5.75 23.69 30.80
N ALA A 97 4.62 24.04 30.18
CA ALA A 97 4.19 23.47 28.91
C ALA A 97 5.00 23.97 27.70
N LEU A 98 5.73 25.08 27.85
CA LEU A 98 6.61 25.63 26.82
C LEU A 98 8.04 25.09 26.92
N GLU A 99 8.44 24.49 28.05
CA GLU A 99 9.77 23.88 28.24
C GLU A 99 10.13 22.85 27.16
N PRO A 100 9.23 21.94 26.71
CA PRO A 100 9.54 20.96 25.66
C PRO A 100 9.97 21.59 24.33
N PHE A 101 9.52 22.81 24.06
CA PHE A 101 9.83 23.60 22.86
C PHE A 101 11.11 24.43 23.00
N GLY A 102 11.72 24.44 24.18
CA GLY A 102 12.97 25.15 24.48
C GLY A 102 12.79 26.52 25.12
N TRP A 103 11.58 26.84 25.60
CA TRP A 103 11.28 28.12 26.25
C TRP A 103 11.22 27.91 27.76
N TYR A 104 12.30 28.26 28.46
CA TYR A 104 12.44 28.05 29.91
C TYR A 104 12.31 29.32 30.76
N ALA A 105 12.24 30.48 30.10
CA ALA A 105 12.01 31.77 30.74
C ALA A 105 10.89 32.56 30.03
N PRO A 106 9.70 31.96 29.78
CA PRO A 106 8.59 32.72 29.21
C PRO A 106 8.00 33.66 30.25
N THR A 107 7.54 34.83 29.78
CA THR A 107 6.73 35.75 30.58
C THR A 107 5.27 35.51 30.25
N VAL A 108 4.45 35.23 31.27
CA VAL A 108 3.03 34.91 31.09
C VAL A 108 2.20 35.88 31.91
N VAL A 109 1.38 36.67 31.23
CA VAL A 109 0.45 37.62 31.85
C VAL A 109 -0.97 37.11 31.65
N VAL A 110 -1.76 37.10 32.71
CA VAL A 110 -3.14 36.62 32.67
C VAL A 110 -4.07 37.80 32.92
N ARG A 111 -4.87 38.15 31.93
CA ARG A 111 -5.85 39.23 31.98
C ARG A 111 -7.27 38.66 32.05
N ARG A 112 -8.14 39.42 32.68
CA ARG A 112 -9.58 39.15 32.75
C ARG A 112 -10.30 40.22 31.95
N GLU A 113 -11.11 39.81 30.99
CA GLU A 113 -11.94 40.70 30.18
C GLU A 113 -13.41 40.38 30.48
N SER A 114 -14.14 41.38 30.98
CA SER A 114 -15.59 41.27 31.16
C SER A 114 -16.27 41.40 29.81
N LEU A 115 -17.11 40.41 29.47
CA LEU A 115 -17.98 40.40 28.31
C LEU A 115 -19.44 40.51 28.75
N ASP A 116 -20.32 40.92 27.83
CA ASP A 116 -21.77 41.03 28.08
C ASP A 116 -22.41 39.71 28.57
N ARG A 117 -21.77 38.57 28.30
CA ARG A 117 -22.25 37.22 28.64
C ARG A 117 -21.33 36.42 29.57
N GLY A 118 -20.39 37.07 30.26
CA GLY A 118 -19.51 36.40 31.24
C GLY A 118 -18.06 36.90 31.20
N LEU A 119 -17.11 36.07 31.61
CA LEU A 119 -15.69 36.40 31.71
C LEU A 119 -14.88 35.69 30.62
N ARG A 120 -13.98 36.43 29.97
CA ARG A 120 -12.92 35.90 29.11
C ARG A 120 -11.59 35.96 29.84
N ILE A 121 -10.87 34.84 29.86
CA ILE A 121 -9.49 34.78 30.37
C ILE A 121 -8.55 34.88 29.18
N VAL A 122 -7.71 35.91 29.16
CA VAL A 122 -6.69 36.08 28.12
C VAL A 122 -5.33 35.76 28.74
N VAL A 123 -4.61 34.83 28.13
CA VAL A 123 -3.27 34.39 28.53
C VAL A 123 -2.29 34.91 27.48
N ASP A 124 -1.64 36.02 27.79
CA ASP A 124 -0.60 36.60 26.94
C ASP A 124 0.74 35.92 27.24
N VAL A 125 1.34 35.33 26.20
CA VAL A 125 2.57 34.56 26.33
C VAL A 125 3.67 35.21 25.51
N GLU A 126 4.70 35.69 26.20
CA GLU A 126 5.98 36.07 25.60
C GLU A 126 7.01 34.97 25.81
N ARG A 127 7.50 34.37 24.73
CA ARG A 127 8.39 33.18 24.79
C ARG A 127 9.73 33.44 25.50
N GLY A 128 10.20 34.69 25.50
CA GLY A 128 11.53 35.05 25.96
C GLY A 128 12.64 34.55 25.02
N ALA A 129 13.90 34.64 25.47
CA ALA A 129 15.03 34.12 24.72
C ALA A 129 15.01 32.57 24.70
N PRO A 130 15.34 31.92 23.57
CA PRO A 130 15.36 30.47 23.49
C PRO A 130 16.52 29.91 24.32
N THR A 131 16.26 28.82 25.04
CA THR A 131 17.34 28.03 25.64
C THR A 131 18.14 27.37 24.53
N ARG A 132 19.43 27.69 24.44
CA ARG A 132 20.35 27.12 23.43
C ARG A 132 21.26 26.06 24.03
N VAL A 133 21.60 25.05 23.25
CA VAL A 133 22.57 24.03 23.65
C VAL A 133 23.95 24.67 23.72
N ARG A 134 24.55 24.68 24.91
CA ARG A 134 25.89 25.20 25.14
C ARG A 134 26.94 24.12 25.00
N THR A 135 26.67 22.93 25.54
CA THR A 135 27.55 21.77 25.43
C THR A 135 26.76 20.53 25.01
N LEU A 136 27.39 19.70 24.17
CA LEU A 136 26.90 18.39 23.77
C LEU A 136 28.03 17.38 23.94
N ASP A 137 27.96 16.63 25.03
CA ASP A 137 28.89 15.57 25.39
C ASP A 137 28.27 14.21 25.00
N ALA A 138 28.55 13.78 23.77
CA ALA A 138 28.04 12.53 23.20
C ALA A 138 29.19 11.53 23.02
N VAL A 139 29.22 10.47 23.83
CA VAL A 139 30.31 9.50 23.88
C VAL A 139 29.78 8.08 23.70
N LEU A 140 30.48 7.28 22.90
CA LEU A 140 30.20 5.87 22.70
C LEU A 140 31.46 5.05 23.02
N THR A 141 31.36 4.14 23.98
CA THR A 141 32.40 3.16 24.33
C THR A 141 32.00 1.76 23.87
N GLY A 142 32.95 0.82 23.90
CA GLY A 142 32.77 -0.54 23.38
C GLY A 142 33.09 -0.68 21.89
N ASP A 143 32.75 -1.83 21.31
CA ASP A 143 33.11 -2.18 19.93
C ASP A 143 32.45 -1.27 18.88
N ALA A 144 31.29 -0.68 19.19
CA ALA A 144 30.56 0.19 18.26
C ALA A 144 31.29 1.49 17.95
N ARG A 145 32.32 1.87 18.72
CA ARG A 145 33.19 3.02 18.42
C ARG A 145 33.87 2.91 17.05
N ASN A 146 34.10 1.68 16.58
CA ASN A 146 34.71 1.39 15.30
C ASN A 146 33.67 1.21 14.17
N ASP A 147 32.37 1.25 14.50
CA ASP A 147 31.32 1.11 13.51
C ASP A 147 30.95 2.47 12.89
N ARG A 148 31.39 2.68 11.65
CA ARG A 148 31.16 3.93 10.91
C ARG A 148 29.69 4.34 10.80
N PHE A 149 28.75 3.39 10.83
CA PHE A 149 27.32 3.70 10.69
C PHE A 149 26.73 4.18 12.01
N VAL A 150 27.16 3.58 13.13
CA VAL A 150 26.78 4.06 14.48
C VAL A 150 27.39 5.44 14.74
N MET A 151 28.68 5.61 14.45
CA MET A 151 29.37 6.90 14.64
C MET A 151 28.77 8.02 13.80
N ARG A 152 28.23 7.71 12.61
CA ARG A 152 27.48 8.67 11.80
C ARG A 152 26.21 9.15 12.50
N GLU A 153 25.43 8.25 13.10
CA GLU A 153 24.23 8.65 13.86
C GLU A 153 24.61 9.47 15.10
N LEU A 154 25.67 9.10 15.80
CA LEU A 154 26.21 9.85 16.95
C LEU A 154 26.60 11.29 16.54
N SER A 155 27.26 11.47 15.39
CA SER A 155 27.64 12.79 14.87
C SER A 155 26.45 13.67 14.44
N ARG A 156 25.27 13.07 14.27
CA ARG A 156 24.03 13.72 13.83
C ARG A 156 23.04 13.91 14.98
N ILE A 157 23.50 13.84 16.23
CA ILE A 157 22.68 14.20 17.37
C ILE A 157 22.19 15.63 17.22
N ARG A 158 20.90 15.81 17.52
CA ARG A 158 20.23 17.09 17.57
C ARG A 158 19.49 17.20 18.91
N PRO A 159 19.38 18.41 19.47
CA PRO A 159 19.94 19.67 18.97
C PRO A 159 21.47 19.74 19.14
N ALA A 160 22.14 20.37 18.16
CA ALA A 160 23.59 20.60 18.17
C ALA A 160 23.95 21.85 18.98
N VAL A 161 25.24 22.02 19.30
CA VAL A 161 25.74 23.21 20.00
C VAL A 161 25.33 24.48 19.23
N GLY A 162 24.72 25.44 19.95
CA GLY A 162 24.18 26.69 19.42
C GLY A 162 22.70 26.64 19.00
N GLU A 163 22.15 25.45 18.74
CA GLU A 163 20.74 25.27 18.38
C GLU A 163 19.82 25.41 19.60
N ARG A 164 18.54 25.70 19.36
CA ARG A 164 17.51 25.71 20.42
C ARG A 164 17.32 24.30 20.97
N PHE A 165 17.27 24.16 22.29
CA PHE A 165 17.01 22.89 22.94
C PHE A 165 15.54 22.49 22.82
N VAL A 166 15.23 21.55 21.92
CA VAL A 166 13.89 20.98 21.74
C VAL A 166 13.90 19.52 22.23
N HIS A 167 13.02 19.19 23.17
CA HIS A 167 13.00 17.87 23.84
C HIS A 167 12.74 16.74 22.85
N ALA A 168 11.75 16.93 21.97
CA ALA A 168 11.40 15.93 20.97
C ALA A 168 12.59 15.60 20.04
N ALA A 169 13.37 16.62 19.64
CA ALA A 169 14.55 16.44 18.81
C ALA A 169 15.68 15.69 19.55
N TYR A 170 15.87 16.00 20.84
CA TYR A 170 16.81 15.32 21.73
C TYR A 170 16.48 13.84 21.88
N GLU A 171 15.25 13.52 22.30
CA GLU A 171 14.80 12.14 22.50
C GLU A 171 14.83 11.35 21.19
N ALA A 172 14.35 11.94 20.09
CA ALA A 172 14.41 11.30 18.78
C ALA A 172 15.85 11.00 18.35
N SER A 173 16.81 11.87 18.69
CA SER A 173 18.22 11.65 18.38
C SER A 173 18.84 10.53 19.19
N ALA A 174 18.58 10.50 20.51
CA ALA A 174 19.09 9.44 21.36
C ALA A 174 18.52 8.07 20.94
N GLN A 175 17.21 7.99 20.68
CA GLN A 175 16.57 6.77 20.18
C GLN A 175 17.06 6.33 18.79
N ARG A 176 17.48 7.26 17.91
CA ARG A 176 18.10 6.89 16.61
C ARG A 176 19.40 6.12 16.83
N VAL A 177 20.22 6.53 17.79
CA VAL A 177 21.47 5.84 18.15
C VAL A 177 21.15 4.46 18.74
N ASP A 178 20.22 4.39 19.70
CA ASP A 178 19.80 3.12 20.33
C ASP A 178 19.31 2.11 19.26
N ARG A 179 18.44 2.55 18.35
CA ARG A 179 17.96 1.70 17.24
C ARG A 179 19.09 1.27 16.32
N LYS A 180 20.06 2.16 16.02
CA LYS A 180 21.19 1.83 15.15
C LYS A 180 22.12 0.80 15.79
N LEU A 181 22.31 0.87 17.09
CA LEU A 181 23.08 -0.12 17.87
C LEU A 181 22.39 -1.49 17.81
N ALA A 182 21.09 -1.55 18.11
CA ALA A 182 20.30 -2.79 18.04
C ALA A 182 20.26 -3.37 16.61
N GLU A 183 20.04 -2.53 15.58
CA GLU A 183 20.04 -2.96 14.17
C GLU A 183 21.33 -3.68 13.75
N ARG A 184 22.45 -3.35 14.39
CA ARG A 184 23.78 -3.84 14.07
C ARG A 184 24.28 -4.93 15.01
N GLY A 185 23.47 -5.35 15.98
CA GLY A 185 23.75 -6.49 16.86
C GLY A 185 24.48 -6.13 18.14
N TYR A 186 24.42 -4.87 18.57
CA TYR A 186 24.87 -4.45 19.89
C TYR A 186 23.69 -4.59 20.87
N PHE A 187 23.30 -5.84 21.18
CA PHE A 187 22.14 -6.12 22.05
C PHE A 187 22.35 -5.68 23.49
N ASN A 188 23.59 -5.72 23.96
CA ASN A 188 23.98 -5.30 25.30
C ASN A 188 24.27 -3.80 25.37
N ALA A 189 23.79 -3.02 24.40
CA ALA A 189 24.06 -1.60 24.35
C ALA A 189 23.18 -0.84 25.34
N ASP A 190 23.83 -0.17 26.28
CA ASP A 190 23.16 0.60 27.31
C ASP A 190 23.51 2.07 27.25
N ARG A 191 22.49 2.92 27.46
CA ARG A 191 22.65 4.36 27.59
C ARG A 191 22.95 4.71 29.04
N VAL A 192 24.22 4.55 29.43
CA VAL A 192 24.72 4.76 30.80
C VAL A 192 24.57 6.21 31.30
N SER A 193 24.47 7.19 30.41
CA SER A 193 24.15 8.58 30.77
C SER A 193 23.16 9.20 29.81
N SER A 194 22.06 9.76 30.35
CA SER A 194 21.10 10.59 29.64
C SER A 194 20.68 11.73 30.56
N ARG A 195 21.37 12.87 30.46
CA ARG A 195 21.15 14.02 31.34
C ARG A 195 21.15 15.31 30.55
N VAL A 196 20.16 16.16 30.82
CA VAL A 196 20.13 17.54 30.37
C VAL A 196 20.06 18.45 31.58
N GLN A 197 20.99 19.40 31.67
CA GLN A 197 20.98 20.46 32.68
C GLN A 197 20.63 21.78 32.02
N VAL A 198 19.53 22.41 32.47
CA VAL A 198 19.08 23.69 31.91
C VAL A 198 19.31 24.81 32.93
N THR A 199 20.13 25.78 32.54
CA THR A 199 20.42 26.99 33.33
C THR A 199 19.53 28.13 32.84
N ARG A 200 18.42 28.39 33.54
CA ARG A 200 17.41 29.38 33.14
C ARG A 200 17.97 30.81 33.04
N ALA A 201 18.78 31.23 34.00
CA ALA A 201 19.35 32.57 34.05
C ALA A 201 20.25 32.89 32.83
N GLY A 202 20.92 31.87 32.28
CA GLY A 202 21.78 32.02 31.10
C GLY A 202 21.12 31.61 29.79
N GLY A 203 19.92 31.03 29.80
CA GLY A 203 19.28 30.49 28.58
C GLY A 203 20.11 29.38 27.93
N HIS A 204 20.74 28.51 28.73
CA HIS A 204 21.65 27.48 28.24
C HIS A 204 21.24 26.07 28.69
N ALA A 205 21.43 25.09 27.80
CA ALA A 205 21.29 23.67 28.08
C ALA A 205 22.61 22.93 27.87
N ASP A 206 23.00 22.09 28.81
CA ASP A 206 24.15 21.20 28.72
C ASP A 206 23.67 19.75 28.64
N ILE A 207 24.03 19.08 27.54
CA ILE A 207 23.56 17.73 27.22
C ILE A 207 24.71 16.74 27.44
N ARG A 208 24.45 15.67 28.20
CA ARG A 208 25.34 14.51 28.35
C ARG A 208 24.61 13.23 27.94
N LEU A 209 25.16 12.56 26.94
CA LEU A 209 24.64 11.34 26.34
C LEU A 209 25.78 10.33 26.18
N HIS A 210 25.87 9.35 27.06
CA HIS A 210 26.92 8.33 27.02
C HIS A 210 26.31 6.95 26.82
N TRP A 211 26.91 6.19 25.89
CA TRP A 211 26.54 4.82 25.56
C TRP A 211 27.71 3.88 25.77
N GLU A 212 27.41 2.68 26.23
CA GLU A 212 28.32 1.54 26.25
C GLU A 212 27.72 0.45 25.37
N SER A 213 28.37 0.12 24.24
CA SER A 213 27.77 -0.78 23.26
C SER A 213 27.88 -2.27 23.58
N GLY A 214 28.82 -2.63 24.46
CA GLY A 214 29.31 -4.00 24.55
C GLY A 214 29.90 -4.51 23.22
N PRO A 215 30.10 -5.83 23.10
CA PRO A 215 30.60 -6.46 21.88
C PRO A 215 29.50 -6.59 20.81
N ARG A 216 29.91 -6.68 19.55
CA ARG A 216 28.99 -6.92 18.44
C ARG A 216 28.66 -8.41 18.31
N HIS A 217 27.37 -8.74 18.29
CA HIS A 217 26.92 -10.11 18.03
C HIS A 217 26.98 -10.48 16.54
N ALA A 218 27.13 -11.77 16.29
CA ALA A 218 27.06 -12.38 14.97
C ALA A 218 25.72 -13.09 14.76
N MET A 219 25.36 -13.30 13.50
CA MET A 219 24.22 -14.13 13.12
C MET A 219 24.48 -15.58 13.55
N GLY A 220 23.52 -16.21 14.22
CA GLY A 220 23.53 -17.63 14.53
C GLY A 220 22.75 -18.46 13.52
N GLU A 221 22.46 -19.69 13.92
CA GLU A 221 21.63 -20.62 13.15
C GLU A 221 20.18 -20.11 13.04
N ALA A 222 19.59 -20.30 11.86
CA ALA A 222 18.17 -20.07 11.63
C ALA A 222 17.39 -21.31 12.07
N ARG A 223 16.63 -21.20 13.16
CA ARG A 223 15.85 -22.30 13.72
C ARG A 223 14.40 -22.18 13.27
N PHE A 224 14.02 -22.97 12.29
CA PHE A 224 12.63 -23.08 11.86
C PHE A 224 11.85 -23.92 12.86
N GLY A 225 10.82 -23.34 13.48
CA GLY A 225 9.89 -24.07 14.34
C GLY A 225 9.04 -25.08 13.56
N ASP A 226 8.32 -25.91 14.31
CA ASP A 226 7.42 -26.93 13.76
C ASP A 226 6.46 -26.35 12.72
N ASN A 227 6.44 -26.96 11.54
CA ASN A 227 5.57 -26.55 10.46
C ASN A 227 5.18 -27.74 9.55
N HIS A 228 4.27 -27.49 8.61
CA HIS A 228 3.70 -28.54 7.76
C HIS A 228 4.60 -28.93 6.56
N LEU A 229 5.74 -28.28 6.40
CA LEU A 229 6.70 -28.53 5.32
C LEU A 229 7.84 -29.40 5.85
N ARG A 230 8.49 -30.10 4.93
CA ARG A 230 9.66 -30.93 5.23
C ARG A 230 10.84 -30.08 5.68
N ASP A 231 11.56 -30.56 6.69
CA ASP A 231 12.82 -29.99 7.16
C ASP A 231 13.80 -29.73 6.01
N GLY A 232 14.50 -28.60 6.07
CA GLY A 232 15.47 -28.19 5.07
C GLY A 232 14.88 -27.55 3.80
N LEU A 233 13.54 -27.56 3.62
CA LEU A 233 12.93 -26.95 2.44
C LEU A 233 13.15 -25.43 2.41
N LEU A 234 13.08 -24.77 3.57
CA LEU A 234 13.12 -23.31 3.71
C LEU A 234 14.54 -22.75 3.88
N ASP A 235 15.52 -23.58 4.23
CA ASP A 235 16.92 -23.19 4.45
C ASP A 235 17.53 -22.35 3.33
N PRO A 236 17.27 -22.63 2.02
CA PRO A 236 17.81 -21.81 0.94
C PRO A 236 17.35 -20.34 0.95
N LEU A 237 16.33 -19.99 1.73
CA LEU A 237 15.84 -18.62 1.89
C LEU A 237 16.72 -17.78 2.83
N VAL A 238 17.48 -18.44 3.71
CA VAL A 238 18.38 -17.79 4.66
C VAL A 238 19.58 -17.22 3.91
N ASP A 239 19.81 -15.91 4.00
CA ASP A 239 20.88 -15.20 3.26
C ASP A 239 22.12 -14.89 4.10
N TRP A 240 22.38 -15.70 5.12
CA TRP A 240 23.55 -15.58 5.98
C TRP A 240 24.06 -16.96 6.37
N GLU A 241 25.33 -17.00 6.75
CA GLU A 241 25.95 -18.14 7.39
C GLU A 241 26.18 -17.84 8.88
N PRO A 242 26.12 -18.84 9.78
CA PRO A 242 26.44 -18.63 11.19
C PRO A 242 27.85 -18.07 11.39
N GLY A 243 27.95 -16.91 12.04
CA GLY A 243 29.20 -16.14 12.18
C GLY A 243 29.25 -14.86 11.33
N ASP A 244 28.35 -14.70 10.36
CA ASP A 244 28.18 -13.43 9.64
C ASP A 244 27.86 -12.29 10.62
N THR A 245 28.25 -11.06 10.27
CA THR A 245 27.92 -9.90 11.11
C THR A 245 26.41 -9.74 11.25
N TYR A 246 25.92 -9.55 12.47
CA TYR A 246 24.49 -9.32 12.69
C TYR A 246 24.00 -8.07 11.96
N HIS A 247 22.85 -8.20 11.30
CA HIS A 247 22.16 -7.08 10.68
C HIS A 247 20.65 -7.35 10.60
N ARG A 248 19.83 -6.53 11.27
CA ARG A 248 18.37 -6.72 11.36
C ARG A 248 17.67 -6.81 10.00
N ASN A 249 18.11 -6.03 9.00
CA ASN A 249 17.54 -6.11 7.64
C ASN A 249 17.63 -7.50 6.99
N ARG A 250 18.52 -8.41 7.43
CA ARG A 250 18.53 -9.80 6.94
C ARG A 250 17.30 -10.57 7.41
N LEU A 251 16.88 -10.36 8.66
CA LEU A 251 15.67 -10.96 9.24
C LEU A 251 14.42 -10.46 8.51
N VAL A 252 14.34 -9.14 8.27
CA VAL A 252 13.23 -8.54 7.50
C VAL A 252 13.14 -9.15 6.09
N ARG A 253 14.28 -9.28 5.40
CA ARG A 253 14.29 -9.93 4.07
C ARG A 253 13.88 -11.40 4.11
N LEU A 254 14.25 -12.14 5.16
CA LEU A 254 13.80 -13.52 5.34
C LEU A 254 12.28 -13.56 5.56
N GLN A 255 11.76 -12.69 6.42
CA GLN A 255 10.32 -12.56 6.66
C GLN A 255 9.56 -12.24 5.36
N ASP A 256 10.06 -11.29 4.56
CA ASP A 256 9.48 -10.94 3.25
C ASP A 256 9.48 -12.14 2.30
N ARG A 257 10.59 -12.88 2.20
CA ARG A 257 10.67 -14.09 1.35
C ARG A 257 9.70 -15.17 1.81
N LEU A 258 9.58 -15.40 3.11
CA LEU A 258 8.63 -16.37 3.68
C LEU A 258 7.18 -15.95 3.40
N ALA A 259 6.88 -14.66 3.48
CA ALA A 259 5.56 -14.11 3.17
C ALA A 259 5.21 -14.29 1.69
N GLN A 260 6.17 -14.04 0.79
CA GLN A 260 6.00 -14.23 -0.65
C GLN A 260 5.75 -15.70 -1.05
N LEU A 261 6.19 -16.66 -0.23
CA LEU A 261 5.86 -18.07 -0.43
C LEU A 261 4.40 -18.41 -0.14
N ASP A 262 3.62 -17.54 0.52
CA ASP A 262 2.18 -17.72 0.73
C ASP A 262 1.81 -19.03 1.46
N TYR A 263 2.73 -19.68 2.17
CA TYR A 263 2.45 -20.89 2.97
C TYR A 263 1.91 -20.57 4.36
N PHE A 264 2.23 -19.40 4.90
CA PHE A 264 2.05 -19.05 6.31
C PHE A 264 1.15 -17.82 6.47
N ALA A 265 0.31 -17.83 7.50
CA ALA A 265 -0.54 -16.69 7.87
C ALA A 265 0.14 -15.75 8.87
N LEU A 266 0.99 -16.31 9.74
CA LEU A 266 1.82 -15.56 10.67
C LEU A 266 3.26 -16.03 10.54
N ILE A 267 4.17 -15.07 10.45
CA ILE A 267 5.61 -15.28 10.35
C ILE A 267 6.24 -14.36 11.39
N ASP A 268 6.90 -14.96 12.36
CA ASP A 268 7.70 -14.24 13.35
C ASP A 268 9.16 -14.67 13.21
N VAL A 269 10.05 -13.68 13.09
CA VAL A 269 11.49 -13.87 12.90
C VAL A 269 12.19 -13.03 13.96
N ALA A 270 12.58 -13.67 15.05
CA ALA A 270 13.12 -12.99 16.22
C ALA A 270 14.53 -13.50 16.56
N PRO A 271 15.47 -12.60 16.94
CA PRO A 271 16.71 -13.03 17.53
C PRO A 271 16.46 -13.59 18.94
N ALA A 272 17.01 -14.76 19.24
CA ALA A 272 17.02 -15.33 20.58
C ALA A 272 18.24 -14.81 21.34
N GLU A 273 18.19 -13.54 21.76
CA GLU A 273 19.33 -12.80 22.35
C GLU A 273 19.92 -13.54 23.57
N ASP A 274 19.07 -14.08 24.44
CA ASP A 274 19.47 -14.84 25.63
C ASP A 274 20.11 -16.21 25.32
N ALA A 275 20.01 -16.67 24.06
CA ALA A 275 20.55 -17.94 23.59
C ALA A 275 21.84 -17.77 22.78
N ALA A 276 22.51 -16.61 22.89
CA ALA A 276 23.80 -16.38 22.26
C ALA A 276 24.83 -17.44 22.69
N ASP A 277 25.56 -18.01 21.73
CA ASP A 277 26.61 -18.98 22.06
C ASP A 277 27.86 -18.30 22.65
N GLY A 278 28.84 -19.10 23.10
CA GLY A 278 30.11 -18.59 23.65
C GLY A 278 30.96 -17.79 22.65
N ARG A 279 30.53 -17.66 21.39
CA ARG A 279 31.15 -16.84 20.33
C ARG A 279 30.26 -15.66 19.94
N LEU A 280 29.27 -15.30 20.77
CA LEU A 280 28.31 -14.22 20.54
C LEU A 280 27.47 -14.38 19.27
N ARG A 281 27.24 -15.63 18.82
CA ARG A 281 26.33 -15.91 17.70
C ARG A 281 24.93 -16.06 18.25
N VAL A 282 24.02 -15.22 17.78
CA VAL A 282 22.63 -15.18 18.25
C VAL A 282 21.75 -16.02 17.32
N PRO A 283 21.20 -17.15 17.79
CA PRO A 283 20.24 -17.93 17.01
C PRO A 283 19.02 -17.08 16.62
N ILE A 284 18.45 -17.36 15.45
CA ILE A 284 17.25 -16.67 14.97
C ILE A 284 16.10 -17.67 14.97
N ASP A 285 15.11 -17.44 15.83
CA ASP A 285 13.92 -18.26 15.94
C ASP A 285 12.88 -17.81 14.92
N ILE A 286 12.41 -18.77 14.12
CA ILE A 286 11.45 -18.54 13.05
C ILE A 286 10.19 -19.35 13.38
N THR A 287 9.17 -18.64 13.87
CA THR A 287 7.88 -19.23 14.21
C THR A 287 6.91 -19.06 13.04
N LEU A 288 6.34 -20.17 12.58
CA LEU A 288 5.54 -20.21 11.36
C LEU A 288 4.15 -20.79 11.66
N THR A 289 3.11 -19.99 11.44
CA THR A 289 1.72 -20.48 11.52
C THR A 289 1.20 -20.78 10.11
N PRO A 290 0.78 -22.02 9.79
CA PRO A 290 0.24 -22.35 8.48
C PRO A 290 -0.96 -21.48 8.09
N ALA A 291 -0.99 -21.02 6.83
CA ALA A 291 -2.17 -20.36 6.27
C ALA A 291 -3.32 -21.35 6.06
N LYS A 292 -4.51 -20.91 5.65
CA LYS A 292 -5.55 -21.86 5.21
C LYS A 292 -5.08 -22.56 3.95
N ARG A 293 -5.06 -23.91 3.94
CA ARG A 293 -4.51 -24.73 2.85
C ARG A 293 -5.04 -24.42 1.45
N THR A 294 -6.30 -23.98 1.35
CA THR A 294 -6.91 -23.56 0.09
C THR A 294 -7.41 -22.12 0.22
N ALA A 295 -7.04 -21.27 -0.74
CA ALA A 295 -7.60 -19.95 -0.92
C ALA A 295 -8.48 -19.93 -2.18
N TYR A 296 -9.65 -19.33 -2.05
CA TYR A 296 -10.57 -19.08 -3.17
C TYR A 296 -10.58 -17.59 -3.44
N THR A 297 -10.54 -17.19 -4.70
CA THR A 297 -10.58 -15.79 -5.12
C THR A 297 -11.64 -15.64 -6.19
N GLY A 298 -12.50 -14.63 -6.04
CA GLY A 298 -13.51 -14.26 -7.02
C GLY A 298 -13.33 -12.80 -7.38
N ALA A 299 -13.42 -12.47 -8.67
CA ALA A 299 -13.37 -11.10 -9.16
C ALA A 299 -14.39 -10.89 -10.28
N ILE A 300 -14.98 -9.70 -10.34
CA ILE A 300 -15.83 -9.24 -11.43
C ILE A 300 -15.10 -8.09 -12.12
N ARG A 301 -15.11 -8.09 -13.45
CA ARG A 301 -14.48 -7.07 -14.28
C ARG A 301 -15.48 -6.54 -15.29
N PHE A 302 -15.34 -5.27 -15.65
CA PHE A 302 -16.09 -4.65 -16.73
C PHE A 302 -15.15 -3.77 -17.55
N GLY A 303 -15.22 -3.94 -18.86
CA GLY A 303 -14.51 -3.11 -19.84
C GLY A 303 -15.41 -2.91 -21.06
N SER A 304 -15.33 -1.77 -21.72
CA SER A 304 -16.04 -1.50 -22.97
C SER A 304 -15.66 -2.49 -24.07
N ASP A 305 -14.39 -2.89 -24.13
CA ASP A 305 -13.90 -3.83 -25.15
C ASP A 305 -14.23 -5.30 -24.81
N THR A 306 -14.06 -5.69 -23.54
CA THR A 306 -14.20 -7.09 -23.09
C THR A 306 -15.60 -7.45 -22.62
N GLY A 307 -16.43 -6.45 -22.37
CA GLY A 307 -17.72 -6.61 -21.71
C GLY A 307 -17.59 -6.93 -20.22
N ILE A 308 -18.68 -7.45 -19.66
CA ILE A 308 -18.70 -8.01 -18.29
C ILE A 308 -17.91 -9.32 -18.29
N GLY A 309 -17.07 -9.50 -17.28
CA GLY A 309 -16.39 -10.75 -17.03
C GLY A 309 -16.30 -11.09 -15.55
N ALA A 310 -16.00 -12.35 -15.28
CA ALA A 310 -15.77 -12.89 -13.96
C ALA A 310 -14.55 -13.81 -13.97
N ARG A 311 -13.86 -13.85 -12.83
CA ARG A 311 -12.74 -14.74 -12.57
C ARG A 311 -12.96 -15.49 -11.27
N ALA A 312 -12.69 -16.77 -11.28
CA ALA A 312 -12.66 -17.63 -10.11
C ALA A 312 -11.33 -18.39 -10.07
N SER A 313 -10.62 -18.31 -8.95
CA SER A 313 -9.33 -18.97 -8.76
C SER A 313 -9.34 -19.81 -7.50
N ILE A 314 -8.71 -20.98 -7.57
CA ILE A 314 -8.42 -21.87 -6.45
C ILE A 314 -6.91 -22.01 -6.31
N ASN A 315 -6.35 -21.58 -5.19
CA ASN A 315 -4.93 -21.74 -4.86
C ASN A 315 -4.79 -22.71 -3.68
N ARG A 316 -4.37 -23.94 -3.99
CA ARG A 316 -3.97 -24.94 -2.99
C ARG A 316 -2.52 -24.64 -2.60
N ARG A 317 -2.36 -23.90 -1.50
CA ARG A 317 -1.07 -23.40 -1.00
C ARG A 317 -0.06 -24.51 -0.72
N TRP A 318 -0.52 -25.73 -0.37
CA TRP A 318 0.32 -26.92 -0.38
C TRP A 318 -0.49 -28.20 -0.59
N VAL A 319 0.09 -29.12 -1.36
CA VAL A 319 -0.45 -30.46 -1.68
C VAL A 319 0.22 -31.52 -0.81
N ASN A 320 1.51 -31.36 -0.52
CA ASN A 320 2.33 -32.25 0.29
C ASN A 320 3.30 -31.45 1.18
N ASP A 321 4.06 -32.16 2.01
CA ASP A 321 5.14 -31.65 2.86
C ASP A 321 6.33 -31.07 2.06
N ARG A 322 6.50 -31.48 0.80
CA ARG A 322 7.51 -30.90 -0.12
C ARG A 322 7.15 -29.51 -0.65
N GLY A 323 6.03 -28.92 -0.20
CA GLY A 323 5.60 -27.57 -0.61
C GLY A 323 5.03 -27.50 -2.03
N HIS A 324 4.65 -28.61 -2.65
CA HIS A 324 4.06 -28.54 -3.99
C HIS A 324 2.71 -27.80 -3.95
N LYS A 325 2.37 -27.03 -4.98
CA LYS A 325 1.12 -26.27 -5.07
C LYS A 325 0.28 -26.68 -6.27
N LEU A 326 -1.02 -26.43 -6.17
CA LEU A 326 -1.95 -26.56 -7.29
C LEU A 326 -2.76 -25.27 -7.42
N LEU A 327 -2.71 -24.68 -8.61
CA LEU A 327 -3.49 -23.50 -8.97
C LEU A 327 -4.51 -23.88 -10.05
N GLY A 328 -5.76 -23.51 -9.84
CA GLY A 328 -6.80 -23.56 -10.87
C GLY A 328 -7.38 -22.17 -11.08
N ASP A 329 -7.62 -21.80 -12.32
CA ASP A 329 -8.10 -20.47 -12.69
C ASP A 329 -9.11 -20.59 -13.82
N ILE A 330 -10.26 -19.92 -13.66
CA ILE A 330 -11.32 -19.81 -14.65
C ILE A 330 -11.62 -18.33 -14.81
N GLU A 331 -11.52 -17.82 -16.02
CA GLU A 331 -11.88 -16.46 -16.37
C GLU A 331 -12.80 -16.49 -17.58
N GLY A 332 -13.89 -15.75 -17.52
CA GLY A 332 -14.85 -15.65 -18.62
C GLY A 332 -15.34 -14.21 -18.74
N SER A 333 -15.41 -13.71 -19.95
CA SER A 333 -16.00 -12.43 -20.33
C SER A 333 -16.75 -12.60 -21.65
N GLN A 334 -17.47 -11.57 -22.09
CA GLN A 334 -18.27 -11.66 -23.32
C GLN A 334 -17.44 -12.11 -24.54
N ARG A 335 -16.15 -11.71 -24.61
CA ARG A 335 -15.30 -11.98 -25.76
C ARG A 335 -14.10 -12.91 -25.52
N HIS A 336 -13.95 -13.41 -24.30
CA HIS A 336 -12.76 -14.15 -23.90
C HIS A 336 -13.08 -15.15 -22.81
N ALA A 337 -12.60 -16.39 -22.94
CA ALA A 337 -12.64 -17.40 -21.91
C ALA A 337 -11.28 -18.07 -21.73
N ARG A 338 -10.86 -18.25 -20.49
CA ARG A 338 -9.62 -18.92 -20.12
C ARG A 338 -9.89 -19.91 -18.99
N VAL A 339 -9.40 -21.13 -19.15
CA VAL A 339 -9.35 -22.12 -18.08
C VAL A 339 -7.92 -22.60 -17.96
N SER A 340 -7.35 -22.60 -16.76
CA SER A 340 -6.01 -23.13 -16.56
C SER A 340 -5.86 -23.89 -15.26
N ALA A 341 -4.99 -24.90 -15.30
CA ALA A 341 -4.57 -25.67 -14.14
C ALA A 341 -3.05 -25.76 -14.16
N GLN A 342 -2.41 -25.49 -13.02
CA GLN A 342 -0.96 -25.48 -12.90
C GLN A 342 -0.51 -26.18 -11.62
N TYR A 343 0.42 -27.12 -11.75
CA TYR A 343 1.11 -27.75 -10.65
C TYR A 343 2.49 -27.12 -10.47
N ARG A 344 2.82 -26.68 -9.26
CA ARG A 344 4.09 -25.98 -8.96
C ARG A 344 4.91 -26.74 -7.94
N VAL A 345 6.21 -26.84 -8.17
CA VAL A 345 7.20 -27.44 -7.28
C VAL A 345 8.19 -26.34 -6.87
N PRO A 346 8.42 -26.11 -5.57
CA PRO A 346 9.27 -25.02 -5.10
C PRO A 346 10.70 -25.17 -5.62
N SER A 347 11.27 -24.06 -6.09
CA SER A 347 12.68 -23.92 -6.46
C SER A 347 13.21 -22.67 -5.78
N LEU A 348 13.87 -22.84 -4.62
CA LEU A 348 14.21 -21.73 -3.73
C LEU A 348 15.68 -21.29 -3.80
N ARG A 349 16.47 -21.94 -4.66
CA ARG A 349 17.87 -21.55 -4.91
C ARG A 349 17.91 -20.34 -5.84
N TRP A 350 18.95 -19.49 -5.73
CA TRP A 350 19.31 -18.32 -6.57
C TRP A 350 18.22 -17.25 -6.78
N LEU A 351 17.08 -17.58 -7.38
CA LEU A 351 15.90 -16.74 -7.48
C LEU A 351 14.67 -17.54 -6.99
N PRO A 352 14.15 -17.25 -5.77
CA PRO A 352 13.02 -17.98 -5.20
C PRO A 352 11.83 -18.06 -6.15
N GLY A 353 11.33 -19.26 -6.36
CA GLY A 353 10.39 -19.52 -7.44
C GLY A 353 9.85 -20.95 -7.45
N TRP A 354 9.43 -21.37 -8.64
CA TRP A 354 8.70 -22.60 -8.89
C TRP A 354 9.09 -23.19 -10.24
N TRP A 355 9.35 -24.49 -10.27
CA TRP A 355 9.11 -25.27 -11.48
C TRP A 355 7.61 -25.49 -11.60
N ALA A 356 7.07 -25.35 -12.81
CA ALA A 356 5.64 -25.43 -13.03
C ALA A 356 5.32 -26.21 -14.30
N GLY A 357 4.35 -27.12 -14.20
CA GLY A 357 3.68 -27.74 -15.33
C GLY A 357 2.23 -27.28 -15.36
N GLY A 358 1.67 -27.00 -16.53
CA GLY A 358 0.31 -26.52 -16.64
C GLY A 358 -0.39 -26.86 -17.94
N LEU A 359 -1.72 -26.81 -17.87
CA LEU A 359 -2.67 -26.94 -18.96
C LEU A 359 -3.46 -25.63 -19.04
N ASP A 360 -3.58 -25.05 -20.23
CA ASP A 360 -4.41 -23.87 -20.48
C ASP A 360 -5.35 -24.09 -21.68
N TYR A 361 -6.61 -23.72 -21.52
CA TYR A 361 -7.57 -23.54 -22.60
C TYR A 361 -7.86 -22.05 -22.73
N LEU A 362 -7.81 -21.53 -23.95
CA LEU A 362 -8.05 -20.14 -24.28
C LEU A 362 -9.02 -20.08 -25.45
N SER A 363 -10.06 -19.27 -25.33
CA SER A 363 -10.99 -18.96 -26.42
C SER A 363 -11.15 -17.44 -26.52
N GLU A 364 -11.02 -16.92 -27.72
CA GLU A 364 -11.26 -15.51 -28.03
C GLU A 364 -12.28 -15.40 -29.17
N ASP A 365 -13.27 -14.52 -28.96
CA ASP A 365 -14.58 -14.49 -29.64
C ASP A 365 -14.55 -14.59 -31.18
N PRO A 366 -15.37 -15.46 -31.79
CA PRO A 366 -15.65 -15.49 -33.22
C PRO A 366 -16.51 -14.32 -33.77
N ASP A 367 -17.04 -13.41 -32.94
CA ASP A 367 -17.70 -12.16 -33.39
C ASP A 367 -16.69 -11.10 -33.89
N ALA A 368 -15.41 -11.21 -33.50
CA ALA A 368 -14.32 -10.52 -34.19
C ALA A 368 -14.06 -11.20 -35.54
N ALA A 369 -13.67 -10.46 -36.57
CA ALA A 369 -13.34 -10.99 -37.90
C ALA A 369 -12.44 -12.27 -37.86
N LEU A 370 -11.56 -12.38 -36.85
CA LEU A 370 -10.85 -13.61 -36.49
C LEU A 370 -10.84 -13.91 -34.98
N GLY A 371 -11.42 -15.05 -34.62
CA GLY A 371 -11.28 -15.71 -33.31
C GLY A 371 -10.47 -17.01 -33.37
N PHE A 372 -10.17 -17.57 -32.20
CA PHE A 372 -9.46 -18.84 -32.07
C PHE A 372 -9.81 -19.57 -30.77
N GLU A 373 -9.61 -20.89 -30.78
CA GLU A 373 -9.60 -21.74 -29.60
C GLU A 373 -8.22 -22.39 -29.49
N ARG A 374 -7.58 -22.36 -28.33
CA ARG A 374 -6.23 -22.91 -28.12
C ARG A 374 -6.20 -23.76 -26.86
N LEU A 375 -5.68 -24.98 -26.99
CA LEU A 375 -5.36 -25.85 -25.88
C LEU A 375 -3.84 -25.98 -25.78
N GLY A 376 -3.27 -25.54 -24.66
CA GLY A 376 -1.84 -25.47 -24.40
C GLY A 376 -1.42 -26.34 -23.23
N LEU A 377 -0.25 -26.96 -23.36
CA LEU A 377 0.53 -27.56 -22.30
C LEU A 377 1.81 -26.74 -22.15
N SER A 378 2.22 -26.48 -20.92
CA SER A 378 3.48 -25.81 -20.65
C SER A 378 4.24 -26.41 -19.49
N ALA A 379 5.56 -26.35 -19.58
CA ALA A 379 6.45 -26.74 -18.51
C ALA A 379 7.61 -25.73 -18.44
N GLY A 380 7.96 -25.28 -17.25
CA GLY A 380 8.98 -24.24 -17.12
C GLY A 380 9.30 -23.87 -15.70
N TRP A 381 10.07 -22.81 -15.55
CA TRP A 381 10.44 -22.21 -14.30
C TRP A 381 9.94 -20.77 -14.22
N GLN A 382 9.59 -20.33 -13.03
CA GLN A 382 9.24 -18.95 -12.71
C GLN A 382 9.83 -18.56 -11.35
N GLY A 383 10.56 -17.45 -11.27
CA GLY A 383 11.11 -16.94 -10.03
C GLY A 383 10.88 -15.44 -9.88
N ARG A 384 10.90 -14.97 -8.63
CA ARG A 384 10.69 -13.56 -8.29
C ARG A 384 11.61 -13.13 -7.17
N ARG A 385 12.15 -11.92 -7.31
CA ARG A 385 12.83 -11.15 -6.27
C ARG A 385 12.59 -9.69 -6.57
N ASP A 386 11.73 -9.08 -5.78
CA ASP A 386 11.32 -7.71 -6.02
C ASP A 386 12.52 -6.77 -6.22
N PRO A 387 12.47 -5.91 -7.25
CA PRO A 387 11.33 -5.62 -8.15
C PRO A 387 11.23 -6.52 -9.40
N LEU A 388 12.06 -7.56 -9.55
CA LEU A 388 12.17 -8.37 -10.77
C LEU A 388 11.48 -9.74 -10.66
N SER A 389 10.76 -10.12 -11.71
CA SER A 389 10.24 -11.47 -11.93
C SER A 389 10.75 -12.02 -13.27
N LEU A 390 11.10 -13.31 -13.30
CA LEU A 390 11.59 -13.99 -14.50
C LEU A 390 10.84 -15.31 -14.67
N SER A 391 10.48 -15.66 -15.90
CA SER A 391 9.97 -16.97 -16.25
C SER A 391 10.57 -17.47 -17.56
N ALA A 392 10.75 -18.78 -17.65
CA ALA A 392 11.18 -19.48 -18.84
C ALA A 392 10.37 -20.76 -18.97
N ARG A 393 9.67 -20.96 -20.07
CA ARG A 393 8.78 -22.12 -20.27
C ARG A 393 8.83 -22.63 -21.69
N MET A 394 8.64 -23.94 -21.83
CA MET A 394 8.31 -24.57 -23.10
C MET A 394 6.79 -24.63 -23.24
N VAL A 395 6.28 -24.29 -24.42
CA VAL A 395 4.85 -24.32 -24.75
C VAL A 395 4.63 -25.28 -25.91
N PHE A 396 3.71 -26.20 -25.73
CA PHE A 396 3.11 -27.00 -26.79
C PHE A 396 1.61 -26.67 -26.85
N ALA A 397 1.08 -26.27 -27.99
CA ALA A 397 -0.33 -25.94 -28.08
C ALA A 397 -0.94 -26.38 -29.40
N GLU A 398 -2.23 -26.67 -29.39
CA GLU A 398 -3.03 -26.85 -30.58
C GLU A 398 -4.01 -25.68 -30.66
N GLU A 399 -3.93 -24.92 -31.75
CA GLU A 399 -4.84 -23.83 -32.05
C GLU A 399 -5.81 -24.24 -33.15
N ARG A 400 -7.09 -23.90 -32.96
CA ARG A 400 -8.14 -24.02 -33.95
C ARG A 400 -8.68 -22.64 -34.28
N THR A 401 -8.63 -22.27 -35.56
CA THR A 401 -9.21 -21.00 -36.02
C THR A 401 -10.73 -21.04 -35.94
N ALA A 402 -11.31 -20.05 -35.28
CA ALA A 402 -12.75 -19.85 -35.15
C ALA A 402 -13.13 -18.53 -35.83
N THR A 403 -13.31 -18.56 -37.16
CA THR A 403 -13.79 -17.40 -37.93
C THR A 403 -15.15 -17.67 -38.55
N ARG A 404 -15.98 -16.64 -38.68
CA ARG A 404 -17.21 -16.66 -39.50
C ARG A 404 -16.95 -16.32 -40.97
N GLN A 405 -15.76 -15.80 -41.29
CA GLN A 405 -15.42 -15.26 -42.61
C GLN A 405 -14.60 -16.27 -43.42
N ARG A 406 -15.31 -17.23 -44.03
CA ARG A 406 -14.74 -18.35 -44.79
C ARG A 406 -13.89 -17.94 -46.01
N VAL A 407 -14.01 -16.69 -46.47
CA VAL A 407 -13.29 -16.16 -47.65
C VAL A 407 -11.81 -15.94 -47.36
N VAL A 408 -11.45 -15.64 -46.11
CA VAL A 408 -10.08 -15.22 -45.73
C VAL A 408 -9.33 -16.28 -44.93
N MET A 409 -10.02 -17.08 -44.10
CA MET A 409 -9.47 -18.21 -43.36
C MET A 409 -10.50 -19.37 -43.34
N PRO A 410 -10.12 -20.62 -43.66
CA PRO A 410 -11.00 -21.75 -43.50
C PRO A 410 -11.26 -21.94 -42.00
N ALA A 411 -12.52 -21.78 -41.61
CA ALA A 411 -12.96 -22.07 -40.27
C ALA A 411 -12.56 -23.51 -39.89
N GLY A 412 -12.01 -23.68 -38.69
CA GLY A 412 -11.61 -24.98 -38.18
C GLY A 412 -10.23 -25.48 -38.63
N ARG A 413 -9.40 -24.65 -39.29
CA ARG A 413 -7.97 -24.95 -39.47
C ARG A 413 -7.34 -25.21 -38.11
N ARG A 414 -6.49 -26.25 -38.04
CA ARG A 414 -5.73 -26.63 -36.85
C ARG A 414 -4.25 -26.38 -37.07
N GLN A 415 -3.59 -25.82 -36.07
CA GLN A 415 -2.16 -25.52 -36.08
C GLN A 415 -1.54 -25.95 -34.76
N THR A 416 -0.51 -26.78 -34.86
CA THR A 416 0.29 -27.17 -33.70
C THR A 416 1.43 -26.18 -33.50
N LEU A 417 1.63 -25.72 -32.28
CA LEU A 417 2.63 -24.74 -31.87
C LEU A 417 3.62 -25.40 -30.91
N LEU A 418 4.91 -25.18 -31.12
CA LEU A 418 5.95 -25.61 -30.19
C LEU A 418 7.03 -24.54 -30.09
N PHE A 419 7.15 -23.89 -28.94
CA PHE A 419 8.11 -22.81 -28.75
C PHE A 419 8.51 -22.64 -27.27
N PRO A 420 9.78 -22.33 -26.97
CA PRO A 420 10.17 -21.69 -25.73
C PRO A 420 9.65 -20.23 -25.65
N GLU A 421 9.39 -19.79 -24.43
CA GLU A 421 9.08 -18.41 -24.06
C GLU A 421 9.89 -18.02 -22.82
N ILE A 422 10.54 -16.86 -22.87
CA ILE A 422 11.18 -16.20 -21.74
C ILE A 422 10.46 -14.88 -21.50
N THR A 423 10.04 -14.62 -20.26
CA THR A 423 9.42 -13.36 -19.85
C THR A 423 10.17 -12.76 -18.67
N ALA A 424 10.50 -11.48 -18.73
CA ALA A 424 11.02 -10.69 -17.63
C ALA A 424 10.03 -9.56 -17.31
N ALA A 425 9.73 -9.36 -16.02
CA ALA A 425 8.87 -8.28 -15.56
C ALA A 425 9.55 -7.52 -14.42
N TYR A 426 9.74 -6.23 -14.61
CA TYR A 426 10.17 -5.28 -13.58
C TYR A 426 8.96 -4.49 -13.10
N ARG A 427 8.69 -4.52 -11.79
CA ARG A 427 7.57 -3.79 -11.19
C ARG A 427 8.03 -3.09 -9.93
N ARG A 428 8.02 -1.76 -9.96
CA ARG A 428 8.25 -0.88 -8.81
C ARG A 428 6.99 -0.04 -8.62
N VAL A 429 6.33 -0.24 -7.49
CA VAL A 429 5.12 0.50 -7.09
C VAL A 429 5.29 0.82 -5.61
N ASP A 430 5.08 2.06 -5.25
CA ASP A 430 5.14 2.55 -3.87
C ASP A 430 3.90 2.15 -3.05
N ASP A 431 2.71 2.50 -3.54
CA ASP A 431 1.43 2.13 -2.95
C ASP A 431 0.57 1.34 -3.97
N PRO A 432 0.20 0.08 -3.68
CA PRO A 432 -0.58 -0.75 -4.60
C PRO A 432 -2.01 -0.26 -4.89
N LEU A 433 -2.61 0.56 -4.01
CA LEU A 433 -3.98 1.06 -4.15
C LEU A 433 -4.01 2.46 -4.76
N GLN A 434 -3.06 3.32 -4.36
CA GLN A 434 -2.96 4.70 -4.83
C GLN A 434 -1.49 5.06 -5.11
N PRO A 435 -0.93 4.57 -6.22
CA PRO A 435 0.49 4.78 -6.52
C PRO A 435 0.79 6.25 -6.82
N ASP A 436 1.85 6.79 -6.23
CA ASP A 436 2.39 8.11 -6.57
C ASP A 436 3.50 8.01 -7.62
N ASP A 437 4.33 6.97 -7.56
CA ASP A 437 5.29 6.63 -8.60
C ASP A 437 5.28 5.11 -8.86
N ALA A 438 4.89 4.75 -10.07
CA ALA A 438 4.85 3.36 -10.50
C ALA A 438 5.56 3.18 -11.84
N LEU A 439 6.43 2.18 -11.92
CA LEU A 439 7.06 1.73 -13.16
C LEU A 439 6.84 0.22 -13.31
N GLN A 440 6.18 -0.16 -14.39
CA GLN A 440 6.06 -1.54 -14.83
C GLN A 440 6.67 -1.68 -16.23
N VAL A 441 7.60 -2.62 -16.37
CA VAL A 441 8.18 -3.00 -17.66
C VAL A 441 8.09 -4.51 -17.80
N THR A 442 7.52 -4.99 -18.90
CA THR A 442 7.45 -6.41 -19.24
C THR A 442 8.14 -6.63 -20.59
N ALA A 443 9.04 -7.60 -20.66
CA ALA A 443 9.66 -8.03 -21.91
C ALA A 443 9.43 -9.53 -22.09
N ALA A 444 9.07 -9.95 -23.30
CA ALA A 444 8.92 -11.36 -23.64
C ALA A 444 9.63 -11.69 -24.95
N LEU A 445 10.21 -12.90 -25.01
CA LEU A 445 10.83 -13.47 -26.19
C LEU A 445 10.28 -14.88 -26.41
N ARG A 446 9.74 -15.15 -27.59
CA ARG A 446 9.21 -16.44 -28.02
C ARG A 446 9.85 -16.83 -29.33
N GLY A 447 10.11 -18.10 -29.56
CA GLY A 447 10.53 -18.54 -30.88
C GLY A 447 10.47 -20.04 -31.03
N GLY A 448 10.06 -20.52 -32.19
CA GLY A 448 9.85 -21.94 -32.41
C GLY A 448 9.14 -22.21 -33.72
N VAL A 449 8.34 -23.26 -33.75
CA VAL A 449 7.68 -23.72 -34.98
C VAL A 449 6.17 -23.61 -34.87
N VAL A 450 5.55 -23.28 -36.00
CA VAL A 450 4.10 -23.31 -36.21
C VAL A 450 3.76 -24.31 -37.31
N ASP A 451 2.70 -25.08 -37.10
CA ASP A 451 2.18 -26.11 -38.00
C ASP A 451 3.17 -27.28 -38.24
N ALA A 452 2.90 -28.46 -37.68
CA ALA A 452 3.78 -29.62 -37.80
C ALA A 452 3.99 -30.11 -39.25
N ARG A 453 3.10 -29.74 -40.19
CA ARG A 453 3.14 -30.17 -41.59
C ARG A 453 4.05 -29.30 -42.45
N GLN A 454 4.02 -27.98 -42.24
CA GLN A 454 4.82 -27.02 -43.01
C GLN A 454 6.06 -26.52 -42.26
N ARG A 455 6.07 -26.64 -40.91
CA ARG A 455 7.18 -26.32 -40.01
C ARG A 455 7.77 -24.92 -40.22
N HIS A 456 6.90 -23.92 -40.37
CA HIS A 456 7.35 -22.52 -40.43
C HIS A 456 7.92 -22.11 -39.08
N GLY A 457 9.07 -21.44 -39.09
CA GLY A 457 9.74 -20.89 -37.93
C GLY A 457 9.32 -19.45 -37.63
N PHE A 458 9.32 -19.09 -36.35
CA PHE A 458 9.14 -17.70 -35.95
C PHE A 458 10.05 -17.32 -34.78
N LEU A 459 10.35 -16.02 -34.68
CA LEU A 459 10.97 -15.38 -33.53
C LEU A 459 10.20 -14.09 -33.23
N GLN A 460 9.69 -13.97 -32.02
CA GLN A 460 8.79 -12.91 -31.60
C GLN A 460 9.32 -12.25 -30.31
N ALA A 461 9.35 -10.91 -30.29
CA ALA A 461 9.77 -10.11 -29.16
C ALA A 461 8.70 -9.06 -28.81
N GLU A 462 8.41 -8.91 -27.53
CA GLU A 462 7.43 -7.97 -26.98
C GLU A 462 8.07 -7.14 -25.87
N LEU A 463 7.74 -5.85 -25.83
CA LEU A 463 8.12 -4.91 -24.78
C LEU A 463 6.92 -4.03 -24.44
N GLY A 464 6.42 -4.15 -23.21
CA GLY A 464 5.42 -3.27 -22.64
C GLY A 464 6.02 -2.44 -21.52
N ALA A 465 5.71 -1.14 -21.48
CA ALA A 465 6.11 -0.23 -20.41
C ALA A 465 4.93 0.64 -19.99
N GLN A 466 4.76 0.83 -18.69
CA GLN A 466 3.78 1.73 -18.10
C GLN A 466 4.45 2.48 -16.95
N TRP A 467 4.43 3.80 -17.01
CA TRP A 467 4.94 4.69 -15.98
C TRP A 467 3.82 5.61 -15.52
N LEU A 468 3.69 5.77 -14.21
CA LEU A 468 2.82 6.77 -13.58
C LEU A 468 3.65 7.58 -12.61
N HIS A 469 3.37 8.88 -12.60
CA HIS A 469 4.02 9.82 -11.72
C HIS A 469 3.05 10.93 -11.29
N THR A 470 2.94 11.12 -9.98
CA THR A 470 2.22 12.21 -9.34
C THR A 470 3.13 13.45 -9.30
N ILE A 471 2.76 14.49 -10.05
CA ILE A 471 3.48 15.78 -10.09
C ILE A 471 3.17 16.62 -8.83
N SER A 472 1.92 16.54 -8.37
CA SER A 472 1.40 17.14 -7.15
C SER A 472 0.20 16.32 -6.68
N ASP A 473 -0.29 16.52 -5.46
CA ASP A 473 -1.43 15.78 -4.89
C ASP A 473 -2.66 15.70 -5.81
N ALA A 474 -2.82 16.69 -6.70
CA ALA A 474 -3.92 16.78 -7.67
C ALA A 474 -3.54 16.43 -9.12
N GLN A 475 -2.28 16.18 -9.47
CA GLN A 475 -1.84 16.03 -10.87
C GLN A 475 -1.06 14.75 -11.07
N VAL A 476 -1.51 13.91 -11.99
CA VAL A 476 -0.89 12.61 -12.31
C VAL A 476 -0.65 12.51 -13.81
N VAL A 477 0.51 12.01 -14.20
CA VAL A 477 0.83 11.67 -15.60
C VAL A 477 0.98 10.16 -15.71
N VAL A 478 0.39 9.58 -16.75
CA VAL A 478 0.53 8.17 -17.11
C VAL A 478 1.05 8.07 -18.53
N VAL A 479 2.14 7.33 -18.71
CA VAL A 479 2.74 7.03 -20.01
C VAL A 479 2.70 5.53 -20.23
N ARG A 480 2.27 5.10 -21.41
CA ARG A 480 2.24 3.70 -21.83
C ARG A 480 2.92 3.54 -23.16
N ALA A 481 3.66 2.44 -23.33
CA ALA A 481 4.23 2.01 -24.60
C ALA A 481 4.11 0.50 -24.72
N ASP A 482 3.73 0.03 -25.91
CA ASP A 482 3.65 -1.38 -26.28
C ASP A 482 4.26 -1.57 -27.66
N LEU A 483 5.38 -2.30 -27.70
CA LEU A 483 6.15 -2.57 -28.90
C LEU A 483 6.25 -4.08 -29.08
N ALA A 484 5.98 -4.56 -30.28
CA ALA A 484 6.05 -5.98 -30.59
C ALA A 484 6.51 -6.22 -32.02
N THR A 485 7.26 -7.30 -32.23
CA THR A 485 7.76 -7.67 -33.55
C THR A 485 7.89 -9.18 -33.70
N THR A 486 7.49 -9.69 -34.87
CA THR A 486 7.64 -11.08 -35.25
C THR A 486 8.47 -11.17 -36.53
N ALA A 487 9.54 -11.95 -36.51
CA ALA A 487 10.19 -12.49 -37.70
C ALA A 487 9.59 -13.86 -37.98
N PHE A 488 9.06 -14.06 -39.18
CA PHE A 488 8.39 -15.27 -39.63
C PHE A 488 8.95 -15.66 -41.00
N ASP A 489 9.24 -16.93 -41.22
CA ASP A 489 9.82 -17.44 -42.47
C ASP A 489 8.78 -17.82 -43.54
N GLY A 490 7.50 -17.82 -43.19
CA GLY A 490 6.38 -17.94 -44.12
C GLY A 490 5.84 -16.59 -44.59
N ASP A 491 4.79 -16.63 -45.40
CA ASP A 491 4.14 -15.42 -45.90
C ASP A 491 3.23 -14.80 -44.81
N PRO A 492 3.49 -13.54 -44.38
CA PRO A 492 2.73 -12.86 -43.31
C PRO A 492 1.27 -12.58 -43.67
N ASP A 493 0.98 -12.40 -44.95
CA ASP A 493 -0.35 -12.11 -45.48
C ASP A 493 -1.16 -13.40 -45.70
N THR A 494 -0.49 -14.56 -45.61
CA THR A 494 -1.16 -15.86 -45.64
C THR A 494 -1.64 -16.33 -44.26
N GLN A 495 -2.49 -17.35 -44.31
CA GLN A 495 -3.05 -18.07 -43.16
C GLN A 495 -2.04 -18.96 -42.42
N ALA A 496 -0.74 -18.85 -42.72
CA ALA A 496 0.30 -19.71 -42.16
C ALA A 496 0.64 -19.34 -40.71
N PHE A 497 0.50 -18.07 -40.33
CA PHE A 497 0.81 -17.62 -38.97
C PHE A 497 -0.43 -17.64 -38.05
N PRO A 498 -0.35 -18.31 -36.87
CA PRO A 498 -1.48 -18.49 -35.93
C PRO A 498 -2.08 -17.18 -35.44
N VAL A 499 -3.41 -17.16 -35.27
CA VAL A 499 -4.17 -15.96 -34.89
C VAL A 499 -3.79 -15.51 -33.48
N SER A 500 -3.56 -16.45 -32.56
CA SER A 500 -3.19 -16.09 -31.18
C SER A 500 -1.82 -15.43 -31.04
N LEU A 501 -0.97 -15.52 -32.07
CA LEU A 501 0.36 -14.90 -32.11
C LEU A 501 0.39 -13.59 -32.92
N ARG A 502 -0.71 -13.23 -33.60
CA ARG A 502 -0.82 -11.98 -34.36
C ARG A 502 -1.09 -10.78 -33.46
N TYR A 503 -0.64 -9.62 -33.90
CA TYR A 503 -0.86 -8.37 -33.19
C TYR A 503 -2.00 -7.56 -33.76
N PHE A 504 -2.69 -6.86 -32.86
CA PHE A 504 -3.81 -5.99 -33.16
C PHE A 504 -3.70 -4.72 -32.32
N ALA A 505 -4.19 -3.60 -32.86
CA ALA A 505 -4.33 -2.33 -32.16
C ALA A 505 -5.78 -1.83 -32.20
N GLY A 506 -6.07 -0.80 -31.40
CA GLY A 506 -7.42 -0.25 -31.18
C GLY A 506 -8.12 -0.84 -29.95
N GLY A 507 -8.85 0.01 -29.22
CA GLY A 507 -9.50 -0.32 -27.95
C GLY A 507 -8.93 0.42 -26.72
N ASP A 508 -9.49 0.15 -25.54
CA ASP A 508 -9.28 0.79 -24.23
C ASP A 508 -7.80 0.87 -23.82
N ARG A 509 -7.03 -0.20 -24.10
CA ARG A 509 -5.61 -0.34 -23.72
C ARG A 509 -4.65 -0.28 -24.91
N SER A 510 -5.11 0.24 -26.05
CA SER A 510 -4.31 0.39 -27.25
C SER A 510 -4.46 1.81 -27.81
N ILE A 511 -5.42 2.02 -28.71
CA ILE A 511 -5.68 3.33 -29.32
C ILE A 511 -7.17 3.62 -29.13
N ARG A 512 -7.51 4.42 -28.10
CA ARG A 512 -8.90 4.80 -27.81
C ARG A 512 -9.47 5.62 -28.98
N GLY A 513 -10.76 5.48 -29.25
CA GLY A 513 -11.40 6.03 -30.44
C GLY A 513 -11.42 5.08 -31.65
N TYR A 514 -10.62 4.01 -31.63
CA TYR A 514 -10.71 2.86 -32.55
C TYR A 514 -11.36 1.66 -31.85
N GLY A 515 -11.97 0.76 -32.62
CA GLY A 515 -12.65 -0.41 -32.07
C GLY A 515 -11.65 -1.43 -31.59
N TYR A 516 -12.07 -2.29 -30.68
CA TYR A 516 -11.25 -3.41 -30.23
C TYR A 516 -10.72 -4.21 -31.43
N ARG A 517 -9.39 -4.26 -31.57
CA ARG A 517 -8.66 -4.97 -32.64
C ARG A 517 -8.99 -4.51 -34.07
N GLU A 518 -9.44 -3.28 -34.26
CA GLU A 518 -9.84 -2.75 -35.57
C GLU A 518 -8.65 -2.21 -36.40
N VAL A 519 -7.58 -1.78 -35.73
CA VAL A 519 -6.37 -1.25 -36.37
C VAL A 519 -5.39 -2.41 -36.55
N ALA A 520 -5.40 -3.00 -37.75
CA ALA A 520 -4.42 -3.99 -38.20
C ALA A 520 -4.52 -4.19 -39.72
N PRO A 521 -3.59 -4.96 -40.35
CA PRO A 521 -3.66 -5.28 -41.77
C PRO A 521 -4.95 -6.01 -42.13
N ARG A 522 -5.41 -5.79 -43.36
CA ARG A 522 -6.64 -6.38 -43.89
C ARG A 522 -6.35 -7.24 -45.12
N PHE A 523 -7.08 -8.34 -45.26
CA PHE A 523 -7.11 -9.16 -46.46
C PHE A 523 -8.55 -9.34 -46.91
N ALA A 524 -8.83 -9.04 -48.19
CA ALA A 524 -10.18 -9.05 -48.75
C ALA A 524 -11.22 -8.26 -47.91
N GLY A 525 -10.81 -7.12 -47.33
CA GLY A 525 -11.64 -6.25 -46.49
C GLY A 525 -11.66 -6.60 -44.99
N GLU A 526 -11.16 -7.77 -44.61
CA GLU A 526 -11.25 -8.29 -43.24
C GLU A 526 -9.94 -8.14 -42.47
N VAL A 527 -10.03 -7.79 -41.19
CA VAL A 527 -8.86 -7.55 -40.33
C VAL A 527 -8.16 -8.87 -40.00
N ILE A 528 -6.92 -9.07 -40.45
CA ILE A 528 -6.16 -10.31 -40.22
C ILE A 528 -5.14 -10.25 -39.09
N GLY A 529 -4.76 -9.05 -38.64
CA GLY A 529 -3.71 -8.87 -37.62
C GLY A 529 -2.30 -8.84 -38.22
N GLY A 530 -1.42 -8.08 -37.58
CA GLY A 530 -0.06 -7.79 -38.05
C GLY A 530 1.03 -8.65 -37.40
N LEU A 531 2.22 -8.65 -37.99
CA LEU A 531 3.44 -9.22 -37.39
C LEU A 531 4.13 -8.27 -36.40
N HIS A 532 3.84 -6.97 -36.49
CA HIS A 532 4.43 -5.94 -35.63
C HIS A 532 3.33 -5.09 -35.01
N ARG A 533 3.62 -4.52 -33.84
CA ARG A 533 2.78 -3.51 -33.18
C ARG A 533 3.66 -2.44 -32.57
N ALA A 534 3.23 -1.19 -32.70
CA ALA A 534 3.84 -0.09 -31.97
C ALA A 534 2.73 0.85 -31.52
N VAL A 535 2.53 0.97 -30.22
CA VAL A 535 1.50 1.81 -29.60
C VAL A 535 2.12 2.60 -28.46
N ALA A 536 1.80 3.88 -28.36
CA ALA A 536 2.16 4.75 -27.26
C ALA A 536 0.96 5.59 -26.83
N SER A 537 0.90 5.91 -25.55
CA SER A 537 -0.17 6.72 -24.97
C SER A 537 0.38 7.61 -23.87
N VAL A 538 -0.10 8.85 -23.83
CA VAL A 538 0.15 9.80 -22.74
C VAL A 538 -1.20 10.27 -22.22
N GLU A 539 -1.38 10.17 -20.91
CA GLU A 539 -2.57 10.62 -20.20
C GLU A 539 -2.17 11.55 -19.07
N TYR A 540 -2.84 12.70 -18.99
CA TYR A 540 -2.72 13.66 -17.90
C TYR A 540 -4.03 13.67 -17.12
N GLN A 541 -3.95 13.54 -15.80
CA GLN A 541 -5.08 13.52 -14.89
C GLN A 541 -4.97 14.69 -13.92
N HIS A 542 -6.08 15.37 -13.70
CA HIS A 542 -6.21 16.46 -12.73
C HIS A 542 -7.40 16.20 -11.79
N TYR A 543 -7.11 15.96 -10.52
CA TYR A 543 -8.10 15.77 -9.46
C TYR A 543 -8.60 17.12 -8.97
N VAL A 544 -9.91 17.34 -9.10
CA VAL A 544 -10.54 18.65 -8.89
C VAL A 544 -11.24 18.72 -7.53
N VAL A 545 -11.89 17.62 -7.12
CA VAL A 545 -12.65 17.52 -5.87
C VAL A 545 -12.42 16.13 -5.29
N ASP A 546 -11.75 16.07 -4.13
CA ASP A 546 -11.44 14.83 -3.42
C ASP A 546 -10.85 13.76 -4.39
N ASP A 547 -11.55 12.64 -4.53
CA ASP A 547 -11.17 11.49 -5.34
C ASP A 547 -11.61 11.58 -6.82
N TRP A 548 -12.24 12.69 -7.23
CA TRP A 548 -12.74 12.92 -8.59
C TRP A 548 -11.79 13.79 -9.41
N GLY A 549 -11.45 13.30 -10.59
CA GLY A 549 -10.59 13.98 -11.53
C GLY A 549 -11.06 13.92 -12.97
N VAL A 550 -10.45 14.77 -13.78
CA VAL A 550 -10.59 14.81 -15.24
C VAL A 550 -9.29 14.32 -15.86
N ALA A 551 -9.38 13.56 -16.95
CA ALA A 551 -8.25 13.08 -17.71
C ALA A 551 -8.28 13.65 -19.14
N LEU A 552 -7.11 13.91 -19.68
CA LEU A 552 -6.87 14.21 -21.09
C LEU A 552 -5.86 13.18 -21.60
N PHE A 553 -6.09 12.61 -22.77
CA PHE A 553 -5.17 11.62 -23.32
C PHE A 553 -5.03 11.70 -24.83
N VAL A 554 -3.88 11.25 -25.30
CA VAL A 554 -3.58 11.00 -26.70
C VAL A 554 -2.93 9.63 -26.81
N ASP A 555 -3.49 8.78 -27.67
CA ASP A 555 -3.00 7.46 -28.01
C ASP A 555 -2.61 7.46 -29.48
N ALA A 556 -1.50 6.82 -29.82
CA ALA A 556 -1.01 6.72 -31.18
C ALA A 556 -0.34 5.38 -31.44
N GLY A 557 -0.58 4.77 -32.59
CA GLY A 557 0.07 3.53 -32.94
C GLY A 557 -0.48 2.84 -34.18
N ASP A 558 0.02 1.64 -34.42
CA ASP A 558 -0.40 0.79 -35.53
C ASP A 558 -0.05 -0.69 -35.27
N ALA A 559 -0.73 -1.59 -35.99
CA ALA A 559 -0.34 -2.98 -36.17
C ALA A 559 -0.15 -3.27 -37.67
N PHE A 560 1.00 -3.83 -38.04
CA PHE A 560 1.47 -3.83 -39.43
C PHE A 560 2.31 -5.07 -39.78
N ASN A 561 2.47 -5.38 -41.07
CA ASN A 561 3.26 -6.52 -41.55
C ASN A 561 4.68 -6.16 -42.00
N SER A 562 4.96 -4.89 -42.34
CA SER A 562 6.30 -4.44 -42.71
C SER A 562 6.50 -2.97 -42.35
N ARG A 563 7.75 -2.53 -42.17
CA ARG A 563 8.06 -1.12 -41.86
C ARG A 563 7.49 -0.12 -42.86
N ARG A 564 7.33 -0.51 -44.13
CA ARG A 564 6.76 0.34 -45.18
C ARG A 564 5.24 0.43 -45.12
N ALA A 565 4.60 -0.56 -44.49
CA ALA A 565 3.16 -0.64 -44.30
C ALA A 565 2.71 -0.02 -42.97
N PHE A 566 3.62 0.56 -42.19
CA PHE A 566 3.27 1.28 -40.96
C PHE A 566 2.45 2.52 -41.30
N ASP A 567 1.29 2.64 -40.68
CA ASP A 567 0.32 3.70 -40.90
C ASP A 567 -0.23 4.19 -39.56
N LEU A 568 0.29 5.34 -39.09
CA LEU A 568 0.05 5.85 -37.75
C LEU A 568 -1.43 6.23 -37.55
N LYS A 569 -2.11 5.53 -36.64
CA LYS A 569 -3.46 5.88 -36.18
C LYS A 569 -3.39 6.62 -34.85
N VAL A 570 -4.12 7.73 -34.77
CA VAL A 570 -4.15 8.60 -33.59
C VAL A 570 -5.57 8.71 -33.06
N GLY A 571 -5.71 8.60 -31.75
CA GLY A 571 -6.93 8.82 -31.00
C GLY A 571 -6.69 9.78 -29.84
N ALA A 572 -7.61 10.69 -29.59
CA ALA A 572 -7.50 11.64 -28.49
C ALA A 572 -8.84 11.77 -27.78
N GLY A 573 -8.81 12.10 -26.48
CA GLY A 573 -10.04 12.18 -25.73
C GLY A 573 -9.91 12.82 -24.35
N ILE A 574 -11.06 12.86 -23.70
CA ILE A 574 -11.24 13.36 -22.34
C ILE A 574 -11.89 12.27 -21.50
N GLY A 575 -11.64 12.25 -20.20
CA GLY A 575 -12.21 11.25 -19.31
C GLY A 575 -12.52 11.78 -17.92
N ALA A 576 -13.38 11.06 -17.20
CA ALA A 576 -13.58 11.20 -15.77
C ALA A 576 -12.80 10.09 -15.04
N ARG A 577 -12.20 10.42 -13.91
CA ARG A 577 -11.45 9.50 -13.03
C ARG A 577 -12.05 9.56 -11.64
N TRP A 578 -12.25 8.41 -11.02
CA TRP A 578 -12.69 8.32 -9.63
C TRP A 578 -11.82 7.30 -8.88
N ARG A 579 -11.10 7.76 -7.85
CA ARG A 579 -10.38 6.90 -6.91
C ARG A 579 -11.40 6.29 -5.93
N SER A 580 -11.90 5.10 -6.25
CA SER A 580 -12.82 4.40 -5.35
C SER A 580 -12.06 3.59 -4.29
N PRO A 581 -12.69 3.20 -3.16
CA PRO A 581 -12.08 2.34 -2.14
C PRO A 581 -11.62 0.96 -2.66
N VAL A 582 -12.07 0.55 -3.84
CA VAL A 582 -11.78 -0.75 -4.46
C VAL A 582 -10.91 -0.65 -5.72
N GLY A 583 -10.47 0.56 -6.09
CA GLY A 583 -9.61 0.81 -7.26
C GLY A 583 -10.05 2.02 -8.09
N LEU A 584 -9.31 2.30 -9.17
CA LEU A 584 -9.59 3.42 -10.07
C LEU A 584 -10.73 3.08 -11.03
N VAL A 585 -11.68 4.00 -11.17
CA VAL A 585 -12.76 3.94 -12.16
C VAL A 585 -12.54 5.02 -13.20
N GLY A 586 -12.61 4.65 -14.48
CA GLY A 586 -12.43 5.56 -15.60
C GLY A 586 -13.59 5.49 -16.60
N VAL A 587 -14.05 6.66 -17.03
CA VAL A 587 -14.99 6.81 -18.17
C VAL A 587 -14.36 7.77 -19.17
N ASP A 588 -14.08 7.31 -20.38
CA ASP A 588 -13.37 8.07 -21.42
C ASP A 588 -14.26 8.27 -22.64
N LEU A 589 -14.30 9.49 -23.17
CA LEU A 589 -14.83 9.79 -24.49
C LEU A 589 -13.67 10.09 -25.44
N ALA A 590 -13.47 9.21 -26.41
CA ALA A 590 -12.37 9.27 -27.36
C ALA A 590 -12.86 9.53 -28.78
N GLN A 591 -12.01 10.17 -29.60
CA GLN A 591 -12.20 10.40 -31.03
C GLN A 591 -10.99 9.85 -31.79
N GLY A 592 -11.21 8.82 -32.61
CA GLY A 592 -10.23 8.38 -33.61
C GLY A 592 -10.18 9.37 -34.78
N LEU A 593 -8.99 9.78 -35.18
CA LEU A 593 -8.80 10.83 -36.20
C LEU A 593 -8.90 10.33 -37.64
N ASP A 594 -8.74 9.03 -37.87
CA ASP A 594 -8.81 8.42 -39.19
C ASP A 594 -10.10 7.58 -39.34
N ARG A 595 -11.06 8.10 -40.11
CA ARG A 595 -12.35 7.41 -40.34
C ARG A 595 -12.24 6.21 -41.27
N GLU A 596 -11.30 6.21 -42.22
CA GLU A 596 -11.11 5.11 -43.17
C GLU A 596 -10.56 3.87 -42.46
N ALA A 597 -9.75 4.09 -41.42
CA ALA A 597 -9.27 3.05 -40.53
C ALA A 597 -10.25 2.66 -39.39
N GLY A 598 -11.51 3.14 -39.43
CA GLY A 598 -12.53 2.83 -38.42
C GLY A 598 -12.54 3.77 -37.19
N GLY A 599 -11.82 4.89 -37.25
CA GLY A 599 -11.78 5.90 -36.22
C GLY A 599 -13.10 6.66 -36.10
N GLY A 600 -13.55 6.84 -34.86
CA GLY A 600 -14.82 7.49 -34.56
C GLY A 600 -14.93 7.90 -33.11
N ARG A 601 -16.11 8.39 -32.72
CA ARG A 601 -16.43 8.69 -31.31
C ARG A 601 -16.71 7.39 -30.59
N ARG A 602 -15.99 7.12 -29.50
CA ARG A 602 -16.18 5.92 -28.68
C ARG A 602 -16.18 6.27 -27.21
N LEU A 603 -17.10 5.64 -26.49
CA LEU A 603 -17.16 5.68 -25.03
C LEU A 603 -16.43 4.44 -24.51
N HIS A 604 -15.46 4.67 -23.64
CA HIS A 604 -14.73 3.60 -22.96
C HIS A 604 -15.01 3.68 -21.46
N ILE A 605 -15.22 2.52 -20.83
CA ILE A 605 -15.48 2.42 -19.40
C ILE A 605 -14.61 1.30 -18.85
N GLY A 606 -13.79 1.62 -17.85
CA GLY A 606 -12.89 0.66 -17.22
C GLY A 606 -13.01 0.69 -15.70
N PHE A 607 -13.08 -0.50 -15.10
CA PHE A 607 -12.94 -0.69 -13.67
C PHE A 607 -11.71 -1.57 -13.41
N GLY A 608 -10.79 -1.11 -12.55
CA GLY A 608 -9.73 -1.98 -12.07
C GLY A 608 -8.57 -1.28 -11.38
N VAL A 609 -7.67 -2.08 -10.84
CA VAL A 609 -6.39 -1.61 -10.33
C VAL A 609 -5.53 -1.27 -11.56
N GLY A 610 -5.08 -0.03 -11.68
CA GLY A 610 -4.41 0.49 -12.88
C GLY A 610 -3.03 -0.12 -13.18
N PHE A 611 -2.51 -0.98 -12.28
CA PHE A 611 -1.14 -1.48 -12.25
C PHE A 611 -1.05 -2.88 -11.62
#